data_AF-A0A1H5WLI4-F1
#
_entry.id   AF-A0A1H5WLI4-F1
#
_cell.length_a   1.000
_cell.length_b   1.000
_cell.length_c   1.000
_cell.angle_alpha   90.00
_cell.angle_beta   90.00
_cell.angle_gamma   90.00
#
_symmetry.space_group_name_H-M   'P 1'
#
loop_
_entity.id
_entity.type
_entity.pdbx_description
1 polymer ?
#
loop_
_entity_poly.entity_id
_entity_poly.type
_entity_poly.pdbx_seq_one_letter_code
_entity_poly.pdbx_strand_id
1 'polypeptide(L)'
;MAYDKHIDKTEEELCKLRDVCSKNEVDRFTDGLESGRINSEEKVIELTNYIRASDGLTQLEYIRLQRLYNEGFIEKFATNYNKRYSTCNLLMNKMRSGISRGMHMLEKLSSKKRSHGSTKSKRRVIDNSKMGNSPYNSALWGLEQYKESVRVLYNEIVSYENHITQCIDLCLYIIEQVAYIRSHPETAYEKHLKNRQEILQNNRSVIRRFVEMNAEMENDLMEKVEALKQQKKSMQEISAMLYHTLDENEYNDWVISEEVMAARRQGITNQERALWGDDKQQVMLCRTAYSHLDELHPEGQKEHIGGKFIALLHNWSKVMPSRGLEYWLTYFTDFYKNSGGVLTPVKKGAVKRGLAQILKGEIEKKEVDEFNQMMDNMVKKYMIKSSDHKNSMQNAVNF
;
A
#
# COMPACT_ATOMS: atom_id res chain seq x y z
N MET A 1 -7.77 11.03 43.59
CA MET A 1 -6.70 11.29 42.61
C MET A 1 -7.21 10.79 41.28
N ALA A 2 -7.13 11.57 40.20
CA ALA A 2 -7.56 11.10 38.89
C ALA A 2 -6.40 10.33 38.25
N TYR A 3 -6.58 9.04 38.01
CA TYR A 3 -5.60 8.24 37.28
C TYR A 3 -5.75 8.48 35.78
N ASP A 4 -4.63 8.37 35.04
CA ASP A 4 -4.67 8.36 33.60
C ASP A 4 -5.04 6.97 33.08
N LYS A 5 -6.07 6.93 32.23
CA LYS A 5 -6.60 5.73 31.57
C LYS A 5 -6.17 5.65 30.11
N HIS A 6 -5.41 6.64 29.64
CA HIS A 6 -4.93 6.66 28.27
C HIS A 6 -3.98 5.49 28.01
N ILE A 7 -4.20 4.86 26.86
CA ILE A 7 -3.38 3.78 26.35
C ILE A 7 -2.96 4.18 24.96
N ASP A 8 -1.65 4.30 24.79
CA ASP A 8 -1.04 4.53 23.49
C ASP A 8 -1.27 3.31 22.61
N LYS A 9 -1.51 3.54 21.32
CA LYS A 9 -1.86 2.48 20.39
C LYS A 9 -0.61 1.82 19.79
N THR A 10 0.23 1.30 20.67
CA THR A 10 1.53 0.69 20.35
C THR A 10 1.58 -0.76 20.81
N GLU A 11 2.46 -1.52 20.18
CA GLU A 11 2.66 -2.94 20.50
C GLU A 11 3.20 -3.13 21.92
N GLU A 12 4.10 -2.25 22.37
CA GLU A 12 4.60 -2.22 23.74
C GLU A 12 3.46 -2.12 24.77
N GLU A 13 2.44 -1.32 24.48
CA GLU A 13 1.30 -1.12 25.38
C GLU A 13 0.35 -2.31 25.39
N LEU A 14 0.21 -3.02 24.25
CA LEU A 14 -0.47 -4.31 24.21
C LEU A 14 0.24 -5.35 25.07
N CYS A 15 1.58 -5.44 24.98
CA CYS A 15 2.37 -6.35 25.83
C CYS A 15 2.20 -6.01 27.31
N LYS A 16 2.26 -4.73 27.69
CA LYS A 16 2.02 -4.31 29.09
C LYS A 16 0.62 -4.69 29.58
N LEU A 17 -0.40 -4.57 28.73
CA LEU A 17 -1.76 -4.98 29.08
C LEU A 17 -1.86 -6.49 29.28
N ARG A 18 -1.24 -7.28 28.39
CA ARG A 18 -1.17 -8.74 28.49
C ARG A 18 -0.53 -9.18 29.81
N ASP A 19 0.57 -8.54 30.19
CA ASP A 19 1.30 -8.85 31.42
C ASP A 19 0.48 -8.53 32.67
N VAL A 20 -0.39 -7.54 32.61
CA VAL A 20 -1.29 -7.21 33.73
C VAL A 20 -2.45 -8.21 33.81
N CYS A 21 -3.09 -8.54 32.69
CA CYS A 21 -4.21 -9.48 32.66
C CYS A 21 -3.84 -10.96 32.90
N SER A 22 -2.54 -11.28 32.95
CA SER A 22 -2.03 -12.62 33.27
C SER A 22 -1.65 -12.81 34.74
N LYS A 23 -1.72 -11.75 35.57
CA LYS A 23 -1.35 -11.75 37.00
C LYS A 23 -2.57 -11.93 37.92
N ASN A 24 -3.41 -12.91 37.61
CA ASN A 24 -4.69 -13.11 38.28
C ASN A 24 -4.47 -13.90 39.59
N GLU A 25 -3.90 -13.21 40.58
CA GLU A 25 -3.57 -13.75 41.89
C GLU A 25 -4.64 -13.32 42.92
N VAL A 26 -5.12 -14.28 43.71
CA VAL A 26 -6.11 -14.03 44.79
C VAL A 26 -5.66 -12.92 45.73
N ASP A 27 -4.38 -12.87 46.06
CA ASP A 27 -3.81 -11.85 46.95
C ASP A 27 -3.88 -10.44 46.35
N ARG A 28 -3.66 -10.30 45.03
CA ARG A 28 -3.77 -9.00 44.34
C ARG A 28 -5.21 -8.51 44.31
N PHE A 29 -6.14 -9.43 44.09
CA PHE A 29 -7.56 -9.16 44.11
C PHE A 29 -8.04 -8.70 45.49
N THR A 30 -7.67 -9.43 46.53
CA THR A 30 -8.07 -9.11 47.91
C THR A 30 -7.44 -7.80 48.39
N ASP A 31 -6.14 -7.55 48.18
CA ASP A 31 -5.49 -6.25 48.48
C ASP A 31 -6.13 -5.11 47.67
N GLY A 32 -6.57 -5.39 46.43
CA GLY A 32 -7.29 -4.46 45.57
C GLY A 32 -8.68 -4.09 46.10
N LEU A 33 -9.46 -5.06 46.58
CA LEU A 33 -10.77 -4.81 47.21
C LEU A 33 -10.63 -3.92 48.45
N GLU A 34 -9.67 -4.24 49.32
CA GLU A 34 -9.39 -3.49 50.53
C GLU A 34 -8.92 -2.06 50.20
N SER A 35 -7.95 -1.93 49.27
CA SER A 35 -7.42 -0.65 48.81
C SER A 35 -8.46 0.23 48.12
N GLY A 36 -9.34 -0.38 47.33
CA GLY A 36 -10.46 0.26 46.63
C GLY A 36 -11.62 0.65 47.53
N ARG A 37 -11.63 0.16 48.78
CA ARG A 37 -12.72 0.29 49.77
C ARG A 37 -14.04 -0.29 49.26
N ILE A 38 -13.96 -1.47 48.65
CA ILE A 38 -15.11 -2.26 48.21
C ILE A 38 -15.45 -3.22 49.35
N ASN A 39 -16.20 -2.71 50.33
CA ASN A 39 -16.48 -3.38 51.60
C ASN A 39 -17.96 -3.69 51.83
N SER A 40 -18.85 -3.22 50.95
CA SER A 40 -20.28 -3.56 50.99
C SER A 40 -20.63 -4.57 49.90
N GLU A 41 -21.52 -5.48 50.24
CA GLU A 41 -22.00 -6.53 49.33
C GLU A 41 -22.66 -5.96 48.07
N GLU A 42 -23.42 -4.87 48.22
CA GLU A 42 -24.02 -4.16 47.08
C GLU A 42 -22.98 -3.66 46.06
N LYS A 43 -21.84 -3.11 46.53
CA LYS A 43 -20.76 -2.65 45.63
C LYS A 43 -20.05 -3.80 44.95
N VAL A 44 -19.91 -4.94 45.64
CA VAL A 44 -19.36 -6.16 45.05
C VAL A 44 -20.27 -6.62 43.91
N ILE A 45 -21.59 -6.71 44.14
CA ILE A 45 -22.58 -7.09 43.13
C ILE A 45 -22.60 -6.10 41.95
N GLU A 46 -22.56 -4.80 42.21
CA GLU A 46 -22.50 -3.76 41.16
C GLU A 46 -21.25 -3.95 40.28
N LEU A 47 -20.08 -4.19 40.89
CA LEU A 47 -18.85 -4.43 40.17
C LEU A 47 -18.92 -5.75 39.38
N THR A 48 -19.45 -6.83 39.97
CA THR A 48 -19.65 -8.12 39.28
C THR A 48 -20.48 -7.95 38.01
N ASN A 49 -21.60 -7.24 38.09
CA ASN A 49 -22.46 -6.99 36.93
C ASN A 49 -21.76 -6.12 35.87
N TYR A 50 -20.97 -5.14 36.30
CA TYR A 50 -20.15 -4.34 35.40
C TYR A 50 -19.10 -5.19 34.65
N ILE A 51 -18.44 -6.11 35.36
CA ILE A 51 -17.44 -7.01 34.76
C ILE A 51 -18.10 -7.98 33.77
N ARG A 52 -19.20 -8.63 34.13
CA ARG A 52 -19.97 -9.49 33.20
C ARG A 52 -20.35 -8.77 31.91
N ALA A 53 -20.90 -7.56 32.02
CA ALA A 53 -21.27 -6.78 30.85
C ALA A 53 -20.04 -6.39 29.99
N SER A 54 -18.89 -6.20 30.65
CA SER A 54 -17.62 -5.90 29.98
C SER A 54 -17.01 -7.13 29.31
N ASP A 55 -17.19 -8.31 29.91
CA ASP A 55 -16.77 -9.59 29.36
C ASP A 55 -17.55 -9.96 28.10
N GLY A 56 -18.88 -9.85 28.13
CA GLY A 56 -19.70 -10.09 26.94
C GLY A 56 -19.31 -9.21 25.74
N LEU A 57 -18.90 -7.96 25.98
CA LEU A 57 -18.38 -7.09 24.91
C LEU A 57 -17.00 -7.52 24.42
N THR A 58 -16.12 -7.96 25.32
CA THR A 58 -14.78 -8.45 24.98
C THR A 58 -14.87 -9.71 24.13
N GLN A 59 -15.78 -10.63 24.45
CA GLN A 59 -16.04 -11.82 23.63
C GLN A 59 -16.53 -11.45 22.22
N LEU A 60 -17.37 -10.41 22.07
CA LEU A 60 -17.78 -9.91 20.75
C LEU A 60 -16.60 -9.27 19.99
N GLU A 61 -15.72 -8.56 20.67
CA GLU A 61 -14.49 -8.01 20.09
C GLU A 61 -13.55 -9.14 19.63
N TYR A 62 -13.40 -10.22 20.42
CA TYR A 62 -12.66 -11.42 20.04
C TYR A 62 -13.20 -12.04 18.75
N ILE A 63 -14.51 -12.27 18.66
CA ILE A 63 -15.15 -12.83 17.45
C ILE A 63 -14.88 -11.92 16.22
N ARG A 64 -14.90 -10.60 16.39
CA ARG A 64 -14.60 -9.65 15.31
C ARG A 64 -13.13 -9.71 14.88
N LEU A 65 -12.20 -9.92 15.80
CA LEU A 65 -10.78 -10.11 15.49
C LEU A 65 -10.55 -11.45 14.78
N GLN A 66 -11.17 -12.54 15.26
CA GLN A 66 -11.11 -13.84 14.59
C GLN A 66 -11.65 -13.76 13.17
N ARG A 67 -12.79 -13.08 12.94
CA ARG A 67 -13.32 -12.87 11.60
C ARG A 67 -12.35 -12.11 10.72
N LEU A 68 -11.77 -11.00 11.20
CA LEU A 68 -10.76 -10.25 10.46
C LEU A 68 -9.60 -11.16 10.02
N TYR A 69 -9.10 -11.98 10.93
CA TYR A 69 -8.02 -12.92 10.65
C TYR A 69 -8.46 -13.98 9.61
N ASN A 70 -9.60 -14.63 9.84
CA ASN A 70 -10.13 -15.72 9.01
C ASN A 70 -10.58 -15.25 7.62
N GLU A 71 -11.01 -14.00 7.46
CA GLU A 71 -11.36 -13.37 6.17
C GLU A 71 -10.11 -13.02 5.34
N GLY A 72 -8.92 -13.43 5.79
CA GLY A 72 -7.69 -13.35 5.01
C GLY A 72 -7.01 -11.99 5.10
N PHE A 73 -7.11 -11.28 6.23
CA PHE A 73 -6.38 -10.02 6.42
C PHE A 73 -4.88 -10.17 6.12
N ILE A 74 -4.24 -11.24 6.58
CA ILE A 74 -2.82 -11.53 6.28
C ILE A 74 -2.59 -11.91 4.81
N GLU A 75 -3.59 -12.49 4.15
CA GLU A 75 -3.49 -12.96 2.76
C GLU A 75 -3.64 -11.85 1.73
N LYS A 76 -4.34 -10.78 2.08
CA LYS A 76 -4.55 -9.61 1.21
C LYS A 76 -3.31 -8.73 1.20
N PHE A 77 -2.96 -8.19 0.03
CA PHE A 77 -1.82 -7.29 -0.10
C PHE A 77 -2.16 -5.86 0.33
N ALA A 78 -3.35 -5.40 -0.08
CA ALA A 78 -3.93 -4.12 0.28
C ALA A 78 -5.20 -4.36 1.10
N THR A 79 -5.44 -3.54 2.11
CA THR A 79 -6.57 -3.70 3.03
C THR A 79 -7.11 -2.33 3.41
N ASN A 80 -8.42 -2.21 3.68
CA ASN A 80 -9.10 -0.94 3.98
C ASN A 80 -8.76 -0.32 5.36
N TYR A 81 -7.52 -0.43 5.84
CA TYR A 81 -7.06 0.33 7.00
C TYR A 81 -6.57 1.71 6.53
N ASN A 82 -6.89 2.71 7.34
CA ASN A 82 -6.56 4.10 7.05
C ASN A 82 -5.04 4.29 7.17
N LYS A 83 -4.38 4.70 6.07
CA LYS A 83 -2.93 4.96 5.92
C LYS A 83 -2.25 5.66 7.10
N ARG A 84 -3.01 6.45 7.86
CA ARG A 84 -2.54 7.20 9.03
C ARG A 84 -2.26 6.33 10.26
N TYR A 85 -2.65 5.06 10.26
CA TYR A 85 -2.68 4.23 11.45
C TYR A 85 -2.04 2.86 11.21
N SER A 86 -1.16 2.43 12.13
CA SER A 86 -0.51 1.11 12.07
C SER A 86 -1.50 -0.05 12.26
N THR A 87 -1.08 -1.28 11.93
CA THR A 87 -1.82 -2.52 12.25
C THR A 87 -2.25 -2.55 13.72
N CYS A 88 -1.36 -2.15 14.62
CA CYS A 88 -1.63 -2.05 16.06
C CYS A 88 -2.78 -1.08 16.37
N ASN A 89 -2.83 0.08 15.71
CA ASN A 89 -3.92 1.04 15.89
C ASN A 89 -5.27 0.46 15.47
N LEU A 90 -5.34 -0.24 14.33
CA LEU A 90 -6.56 -0.90 13.86
C LEU A 90 -7.07 -1.92 14.88
N LEU A 91 -6.17 -2.79 15.35
CA LEU A 91 -6.48 -3.87 16.27
C LEU A 91 -6.93 -3.35 17.64
N MET A 92 -6.22 -2.37 18.20
CA MET A 92 -6.60 -1.74 19.47
C MET A 92 -7.90 -0.94 19.37
N ASN A 93 -8.22 -0.36 18.20
CA ASN A 93 -9.54 0.25 17.99
C ASN A 93 -10.66 -0.79 18.00
N LYS A 94 -10.42 -2.00 17.49
CA LYS A 94 -11.40 -3.10 17.55
C LYS A 94 -11.63 -3.62 18.96
N MET A 95 -10.65 -3.47 19.86
CA MET A 95 -10.73 -3.85 21.28
C MET A 95 -10.99 -2.67 22.23
N ARG A 96 -11.33 -1.49 21.70
CA ARG A 96 -11.33 -0.24 22.47
C ARG A 96 -12.27 -0.33 23.69
N SER A 97 -13.39 -1.04 23.56
CA SER A 97 -14.37 -1.13 24.64
C SER A 97 -13.86 -2.03 25.75
N GLY A 98 -13.32 -3.20 25.40
CA GLY A 98 -12.68 -4.12 26.35
C GLY A 98 -11.56 -3.43 27.11
N ILE A 99 -10.61 -2.82 26.40
CA ILE A 99 -9.46 -2.11 27.02
C ILE A 99 -9.93 -0.99 27.97
N SER A 100 -10.87 -0.14 27.53
CA SER A 100 -11.37 0.98 28.34
C SER A 100 -12.04 0.51 29.64
N ARG A 101 -12.80 -0.59 29.56
CA ARG A 101 -13.48 -1.19 30.70
C ARG A 101 -12.50 -1.85 31.67
N GLY A 102 -11.43 -2.43 31.16
CA GLY A 102 -10.36 -3.02 31.98
C GLY A 102 -9.65 -1.94 32.76
N MET A 103 -9.33 -0.81 32.13
CA MET A 103 -8.76 0.34 32.82
C MET A 103 -9.68 0.93 33.89
N HIS A 104 -11.00 0.90 33.67
CA HIS A 104 -11.97 1.33 34.67
C HIS A 104 -12.07 0.34 35.84
N MET A 105 -12.01 -0.97 35.59
CA MET A 105 -11.92 -2.00 36.63
C MET A 105 -10.66 -1.81 37.49
N LEU A 106 -9.49 -1.72 36.85
CA LEU A 106 -8.21 -1.52 37.53
C LEU A 106 -8.23 -0.25 38.38
N GLU A 107 -8.85 0.84 37.90
CA GLU A 107 -9.01 2.07 38.69
C GLU A 107 -9.90 1.85 39.92
N LYS A 108 -11.03 1.12 39.79
CA LYS A 108 -11.91 0.82 40.93
C LYS A 108 -11.19 0.01 42.03
N LEU A 109 -10.23 -0.84 41.64
CA LEU A 109 -9.39 -1.66 42.53
C LEU A 109 -8.07 -0.99 42.92
N SER A 110 -7.86 0.26 42.52
CA SER A 110 -6.67 1.04 42.90
C SER A 110 -6.86 1.78 44.23
N SER A 111 -5.75 2.09 44.91
CA SER A 111 -5.80 2.83 46.17
C SER A 111 -6.38 4.24 45.96
N LYS A 112 -7.31 4.62 46.84
CA LYS A 112 -7.90 5.97 46.89
C LYS A 112 -7.13 6.95 47.79
N LYS A 113 -5.97 6.58 48.34
CA LYS A 113 -5.18 7.47 49.21
C LYS A 113 -4.84 8.77 48.47
N ARG A 114 -5.10 9.93 49.11
CA ARG A 114 -4.66 11.24 48.61
C ARG A 114 -3.15 11.32 48.77
N SER A 115 -2.38 11.51 47.68
CA SER A 115 -0.95 11.80 47.84
C SER A 115 -0.80 13.16 48.52
N HIS A 116 -0.16 13.20 49.69
CA HIS A 116 0.32 14.44 50.29
C HIS A 116 1.73 14.70 49.75
N GLY A 117 1.81 15.27 48.54
CA GLY A 117 3.08 15.55 47.85
C GLY A 117 2.84 16.33 46.56
N SER A 118 3.69 17.32 46.30
CA SER A 118 3.47 18.50 45.44
C SER A 118 3.68 18.31 43.93
N THR A 119 3.73 17.09 43.39
CA THR A 119 3.87 16.85 41.95
C THR A 119 2.61 16.24 41.36
N LYS A 120 1.81 17.09 40.69
CA LYS A 120 0.55 16.75 40.00
C LYS A 120 0.76 16.00 38.67
N SER A 121 1.66 15.03 38.58
CA SER A 121 1.66 14.14 37.40
C SER A 121 0.54 13.10 37.56
N LYS A 122 -0.34 12.99 36.55
CA LYS A 122 -1.36 11.94 36.53
C LYS A 122 -0.64 10.60 36.46
N ARG A 123 -0.86 9.74 37.44
CA ARG A 123 -0.31 8.38 37.46
C ARG A 123 -1.16 7.49 36.55
N ARG A 124 -0.54 6.64 35.73
CA ARG A 124 -1.28 5.68 34.90
C ARG A 124 -1.91 4.59 35.76
N VAL A 125 -3.14 4.19 35.45
CA VAL A 125 -3.84 3.14 36.19
C VAL A 125 -3.07 1.82 36.16
N ILE A 126 -2.55 1.43 35.00
CA ILE A 126 -1.91 0.13 34.76
C ILE A 126 -0.70 -0.11 35.68
N ASP A 127 0.05 0.95 35.97
CA ASP A 127 1.26 0.89 36.80
C ASP A 127 0.95 0.94 38.31
N ASN A 128 -0.24 1.44 38.69
CA ASN A 128 -0.57 1.78 40.09
C ASN A 128 -1.72 0.94 40.67
N SER A 129 -2.39 0.15 39.84
CA SER A 129 -3.39 -0.81 40.30
C SER A 129 -2.74 -1.95 41.07
N LYS A 130 -3.39 -2.41 42.14
CA LYS A 130 -2.98 -3.61 42.91
C LYS A 130 -3.10 -4.89 42.11
N MET A 131 -4.08 -4.93 41.22
CA MET A 131 -4.23 -5.96 40.19
C MET A 131 -3.18 -5.85 39.08
N GLY A 132 -2.57 -4.67 38.92
CA GLY A 132 -1.52 -4.42 37.94
C GLY A 132 -0.12 -4.65 38.50
N ASN A 133 0.82 -3.78 38.15
CA ASN A 133 2.23 -3.96 38.52
C ASN A 133 2.60 -3.44 39.92
N SER A 134 1.63 -2.93 40.70
CA SER A 134 1.91 -2.43 42.03
C SER A 134 2.29 -3.57 43.00
N PRO A 135 3.17 -3.32 43.99
CA PRO A 135 3.29 -4.18 45.16
C PRO A 135 1.93 -4.34 45.86
N TYR A 136 1.66 -5.55 46.33
CA TYR A 136 0.44 -5.91 47.05
C TYR A 136 0.82 -6.59 48.38
N ASN A 137 -0.11 -6.58 49.34
CA ASN A 137 0.05 -7.36 50.56
C ASN A 137 -0.56 -8.74 50.32
N SER A 138 0.18 -9.80 50.62
CA SER A 138 -0.38 -11.15 50.58
C SER A 138 -1.49 -11.27 51.61
N ALA A 139 -2.60 -11.91 51.24
CA ALA A 139 -3.71 -12.09 52.15
C ALA A 139 -3.32 -13.13 53.20
N LEU A 140 -3.63 -12.87 54.47
CA LEU A 140 -3.44 -13.85 55.55
C LEU A 140 -4.34 -15.08 55.36
N TRP A 141 -5.41 -14.94 54.59
CA TRP A 141 -6.44 -15.95 54.40
C TRP A 141 -6.82 -16.06 52.92
N GLY A 142 -7.07 -17.30 52.45
CA GLY A 142 -7.51 -17.55 51.08
C GLY A 142 -8.94 -17.07 50.80
N LEU A 143 -9.33 -17.11 49.53
CA LEU A 143 -10.62 -16.63 49.02
C LEU A 143 -11.84 -17.27 49.71
N GLU A 144 -11.67 -18.46 50.29
CA GLU A 144 -12.74 -19.22 50.98
C GLU A 144 -13.28 -18.54 52.24
N GLN A 145 -12.54 -17.62 52.84
CA GLN A 145 -13.01 -16.85 54.01
C GLN A 145 -13.92 -15.68 53.63
N TYR A 146 -14.02 -15.36 52.34
CA TYR A 146 -14.86 -14.27 51.85
C TYR A 146 -16.27 -14.77 51.50
N LYS A 147 -17.24 -13.85 51.51
CA LYS A 147 -18.61 -14.12 51.09
C LYS A 147 -18.67 -14.64 49.65
N GLU A 148 -19.70 -15.42 49.34
CA GLU A 148 -19.93 -15.93 47.99
C GLU A 148 -19.92 -14.85 46.92
N SER A 149 -20.51 -13.68 47.21
CA SER A 149 -20.50 -12.53 46.29
C SER A 149 -19.09 -12.08 45.88
N VAL A 150 -18.11 -12.17 46.78
CA VAL A 150 -16.70 -11.83 46.50
C VAL A 150 -16.02 -12.93 45.67
N ARG A 151 -16.32 -14.20 45.95
CA ARG A 151 -15.81 -15.34 45.16
C ARG A 151 -16.31 -15.28 43.72
N VAL A 152 -17.60 -14.99 43.55
CA VAL A 152 -18.21 -14.77 42.23
C VAL A 152 -17.53 -13.61 41.51
N LEU A 153 -17.32 -12.46 42.16
CA LEU A 153 -16.61 -11.33 41.56
C LEU A 153 -15.22 -11.73 41.05
N TYR A 154 -14.44 -12.45 41.86
CA TYR A 154 -13.10 -12.91 41.47
C TYR A 154 -13.16 -13.77 40.20
N ASN A 155 -14.07 -14.74 40.14
CA ASN A 155 -14.23 -15.62 38.99
C ASN A 155 -14.61 -14.86 37.72
N GLU A 156 -15.49 -13.86 37.81
CA GLU A 156 -15.86 -13.01 36.68
C GLU A 156 -14.69 -12.15 36.18
N ILE A 157 -13.87 -11.62 37.10
CA ILE A 157 -12.65 -10.86 36.75
C ILE A 157 -11.66 -11.77 36.03
N VAL A 158 -11.40 -12.97 36.56
CA VAL A 158 -10.50 -13.97 35.94
C VAL A 158 -11.01 -14.35 34.54
N SER A 159 -12.31 -14.59 34.38
CA SER A 159 -12.92 -14.85 33.06
C SER A 159 -12.69 -13.70 32.09
N TYR A 160 -12.95 -12.48 32.53
CA TYR A 160 -12.75 -11.26 31.75
C TYR A 160 -11.28 -11.05 31.34
N GLU A 161 -10.35 -11.20 32.27
CA GLU A 161 -8.91 -11.06 32.03
C GLU A 161 -8.40 -12.13 31.05
N ASN A 162 -8.92 -13.36 31.15
CA ASN A 162 -8.63 -14.42 30.19
C ASN A 162 -9.12 -14.07 28.77
N HIS A 163 -10.35 -13.58 28.60
CA HIS A 163 -10.86 -13.19 27.29
C HIS A 163 -10.14 -11.97 26.72
N ILE A 164 -9.78 -10.98 27.55
CA ILE A 164 -8.92 -9.87 27.11
C ILE A 164 -7.56 -10.38 26.64
N THR A 165 -6.94 -11.29 27.41
CA THR A 165 -5.64 -11.85 27.05
C THR A 165 -5.72 -12.59 25.71
N GLN A 166 -6.78 -13.36 25.47
CA GLN A 166 -7.01 -14.00 24.16
C GLN A 166 -7.13 -12.99 23.01
N CYS A 167 -7.80 -11.86 23.24
CA CYS A 167 -7.88 -10.80 22.23
C CYS A 167 -6.51 -10.19 21.95
N ILE A 168 -5.73 -9.90 23.01
CA ILE A 168 -4.39 -9.33 22.89
C ILE A 168 -3.44 -10.30 22.20
N ASP A 169 -3.46 -11.59 22.57
CA ASP A 169 -2.64 -12.64 21.96
C ASP A 169 -2.91 -12.74 20.46
N LEU A 170 -4.18 -12.73 20.05
CA LEU A 170 -4.54 -12.72 18.63
C LEU A 170 -4.05 -11.46 17.92
N CYS A 171 -4.09 -10.30 18.58
CA CYS A 171 -3.58 -9.05 18.01
C CYS A 171 -2.05 -9.09 17.83
N LEU A 172 -1.31 -9.56 18.84
CA LEU A 172 0.14 -9.71 18.78
C LEU A 172 0.53 -10.69 17.67
N TYR A 173 -0.16 -11.83 17.57
CA TYR A 173 0.04 -12.78 16.49
C TYR A 173 -0.16 -12.14 15.10
N ILE A 174 -1.23 -11.37 14.89
CA ILE A 174 -1.46 -10.65 13.62
C ILE A 174 -0.33 -9.65 13.34
N ILE A 175 0.14 -8.92 14.37
CA ILE A 175 1.23 -7.94 14.24
C ILE A 175 2.53 -8.65 13.83
N GLU A 176 2.87 -9.76 14.48
CA GLU A 176 4.03 -10.59 14.16
C GLU A 176 3.97 -11.12 12.74
N GLN A 177 2.81 -11.62 12.28
CA GLN A 177 2.64 -12.09 10.90
C GLN A 177 2.84 -10.95 9.88
N VAL A 178 2.31 -9.75 10.15
CA VAL A 178 2.52 -8.59 9.27
C VAL A 178 3.99 -8.16 9.25
N ALA A 179 4.66 -8.13 10.42
CA ALA A 179 6.07 -7.80 10.53
C ALA A 179 6.94 -8.83 9.78
N TYR A 180 6.62 -10.11 9.93
CA TYR A 180 7.27 -11.20 9.19
C TYR A 180 7.18 -10.96 7.68
N ILE A 181 5.98 -10.75 7.12
CA ILE A 181 5.80 -10.53 5.68
C ILE A 181 6.56 -9.29 5.19
N ARG A 182 6.59 -8.21 5.97
CA ARG A 182 7.36 -6.99 5.62
C ARG A 182 8.87 -7.19 5.64
N SER A 183 9.36 -8.13 6.44
CA SER A 183 10.78 -8.49 6.50
C SER A 183 11.19 -9.57 5.48
N HIS A 184 10.23 -10.16 4.77
CA HIS A 184 10.40 -11.25 3.79
C HIS A 184 9.87 -10.81 2.41
N PRO A 185 10.66 -10.06 1.61
CA PRO A 185 10.24 -9.45 0.36
C PRO A 185 9.58 -10.41 -0.65
N GLU A 186 10.06 -11.63 -0.74
CA GLU A 186 9.50 -12.70 -1.56
C GLU A 186 8.06 -13.05 -1.16
N THR A 187 7.78 -13.14 0.14
CA THR A 187 6.45 -13.45 0.66
C THR A 187 5.48 -12.29 0.36
N ALA A 188 5.91 -11.05 0.58
CA ALA A 188 5.10 -9.88 0.25
C ALA A 188 4.80 -9.80 -1.25
N TYR A 189 5.77 -10.15 -2.09
CA TYR A 189 5.62 -10.18 -3.55
C TYR A 189 4.65 -11.28 -4.02
N GLU A 190 4.66 -12.46 -3.40
CA GLU A 190 3.67 -13.51 -3.69
C GLU A 190 2.24 -13.04 -3.39
N LYS A 191 2.03 -12.39 -2.24
CA LYS A 191 0.71 -11.79 -1.91
C LYS A 191 0.32 -10.71 -2.92
N HIS A 192 1.27 -9.86 -3.32
CA HIS A 192 1.06 -8.85 -4.37
C HIS A 192 0.58 -9.49 -5.67
N LEU A 193 1.29 -10.51 -6.18
CA LEU A 193 0.95 -11.18 -7.44
C LEU A 193 -0.43 -11.83 -7.39
N LYS A 194 -0.75 -12.55 -6.30
CA LYS A 194 -2.06 -13.19 -6.12
C LYS A 194 -3.19 -12.15 -6.14
N ASN A 195 -3.06 -11.09 -5.35
CA ASN A 195 -4.06 -10.04 -5.27
C ASN A 195 -4.15 -9.25 -6.60
N ARG A 196 -3.02 -9.05 -7.30
CA ARG A 196 -2.99 -8.40 -8.61
C ARG A 196 -3.77 -9.21 -9.65
N GLN A 197 -3.56 -10.53 -9.68
CA GLN A 197 -4.25 -11.42 -10.61
C GLN A 197 -5.76 -11.41 -10.40
N GLU A 198 -6.22 -11.43 -9.15
CA GLU A 198 -7.64 -11.33 -8.81
C GLU A 198 -8.25 -10.02 -9.33
N ILE A 199 -7.57 -8.89 -9.14
CA ILE A 199 -8.02 -7.58 -9.62
C ILE A 199 -8.13 -7.56 -11.14
N LEU A 200 -7.12 -8.07 -11.84
CA LEU A 200 -7.13 -8.14 -13.31
C LEU A 200 -8.30 -8.97 -13.83
N GLN A 201 -8.58 -10.11 -13.19
CA GLN A 201 -9.69 -10.97 -13.57
C GLN A 201 -11.03 -10.27 -13.37
N ASN A 202 -11.23 -9.64 -12.22
CA ASN A 202 -12.46 -8.95 -11.86
C ASN A 202 -12.69 -7.67 -12.71
N ASN A 203 -11.62 -7.02 -13.17
CA ASN A 203 -11.68 -5.73 -13.88
C ASN A 203 -11.35 -5.83 -15.38
N ARG A 204 -11.32 -7.03 -15.97
CA ARG A 204 -10.93 -7.25 -17.37
C ARG A 204 -11.72 -6.39 -18.37
N SER A 205 -13.02 -6.24 -18.16
CA SER A 205 -13.90 -5.44 -19.03
C SER A 205 -13.63 -3.93 -18.91
N VAL A 206 -13.30 -3.47 -17.71
CA VAL A 206 -12.96 -2.08 -17.40
C VAL A 206 -11.62 -1.72 -18.05
N ILE A 207 -10.60 -2.55 -17.86
CA ILE A 207 -9.28 -2.38 -18.49
C ILE A 207 -9.42 -2.29 -20.01
N ARG A 208 -10.19 -3.20 -20.63
CA ARG A 208 -10.42 -3.18 -22.09
C ARG A 208 -11.04 -1.86 -22.55
N ARG A 209 -12.07 -1.37 -21.86
CA ARG A 209 -12.72 -0.09 -22.19
C ARG A 209 -11.76 1.09 -22.09
N PHE A 210 -10.95 1.17 -21.04
CA PHE A 210 -9.96 2.24 -20.90
C PHE A 210 -8.86 2.20 -21.97
N VAL A 211 -8.47 1.01 -22.42
CA VAL A 211 -7.56 0.85 -23.56
C VAL A 211 -8.23 1.35 -24.86
N GLU A 212 -9.47 0.96 -25.13
CA GLU A 212 -10.22 1.35 -26.32
C GLU A 212 -10.52 2.86 -26.38
N MET A 213 -10.82 3.48 -25.24
CA MET A 213 -11.15 4.91 -25.14
C MET A 213 -9.92 5.82 -25.12
N ASN A 214 -8.71 5.27 -25.05
CA ASN A 214 -7.47 6.04 -24.89
C ASN A 214 -7.52 7.06 -23.72
N ALA A 215 -8.22 6.73 -22.64
CA ALA A 215 -8.35 7.61 -21.47
C ALA A 215 -6.99 7.86 -20.79
N GLU A 216 -6.70 9.10 -20.41
CA GLU A 216 -5.52 9.39 -19.58
C GLU A 216 -5.74 8.82 -18.18
N MET A 217 -4.75 8.08 -17.67
CA MET A 217 -4.77 7.48 -16.34
C MET A 217 -3.66 8.16 -15.53
N GLU A 218 -4.03 9.12 -14.69
CA GLU A 218 -3.13 9.68 -13.68
C GLU A 218 -3.24 8.85 -12.40
N ASN A 219 -2.10 8.42 -11.86
CA ASN A 219 -2.07 7.69 -10.60
C ASN A 219 -0.77 7.98 -9.85
N ASP A 220 -0.87 8.72 -8.73
CA ASP A 220 0.24 9.10 -7.86
C ASP A 220 1.07 7.90 -7.37
N LEU A 221 0.48 6.71 -7.25
CA LEU A 221 1.20 5.50 -6.84
C LEU A 221 2.08 4.96 -7.96
N MET A 222 1.69 5.10 -9.24
CA MET A 222 2.56 4.72 -10.36
C MET A 222 3.85 5.55 -10.35
N GLU A 223 3.77 6.85 -10.14
CA GLU A 223 4.94 7.73 -10.06
C GLU A 223 5.86 7.35 -8.89
N LYS A 224 5.28 7.07 -7.71
CA LYS A 224 6.03 6.63 -6.53
C LYS A 224 6.74 5.30 -6.78
N VAL A 225 6.07 4.32 -7.39
CA VAL A 225 6.66 3.02 -7.73
C VAL A 225 7.77 3.19 -8.76
N GLU A 226 7.60 4.04 -9.77
CA GLU A 226 8.63 4.30 -10.76
C GLU A 226 9.86 5.00 -10.15
N ALA A 227 9.65 5.96 -9.25
CA ALA A 227 10.74 6.58 -8.50
C ALA A 227 11.53 5.56 -7.65
N LEU A 228 10.85 4.58 -7.03
CA LEU A 228 11.50 3.49 -6.30
C LEU A 228 12.29 2.55 -7.22
N LYS A 229 11.77 2.26 -8.42
CA LYS A 229 12.51 1.51 -9.45
C LYS A 229 13.76 2.24 -9.93
N GLN A 230 13.69 3.58 -10.09
CA GLN A 230 14.86 4.41 -10.41
C GLN A 230 15.93 4.38 -9.32
N GLN A 231 15.53 4.19 -8.05
CA GLN A 231 16.43 3.92 -6.93
C GLN A 231 16.98 2.48 -6.89
N LYS A 232 16.78 1.70 -7.95
CA LYS A 232 17.20 0.29 -8.09
C LYS A 232 16.57 -0.68 -7.07
N LYS A 233 15.43 -0.33 -6.49
CA LYS A 233 14.70 -1.27 -5.64
C LYS A 233 14.02 -2.34 -6.48
N SER A 234 14.10 -3.59 -6.04
CA SER A 234 13.41 -4.70 -6.70
C SER A 234 11.90 -4.61 -6.46
N MET A 235 11.11 -5.26 -7.32
CA MET A 235 9.65 -5.35 -7.10
C MET A 235 9.31 -6.06 -5.79
N GLN A 236 10.16 -6.98 -5.33
CA GLN A 236 9.97 -7.66 -4.04
C GLN A 236 10.14 -6.67 -2.87
N GLU A 237 11.18 -5.85 -2.90
CA GLU A 237 11.41 -4.81 -1.89
C GLU A 237 10.28 -3.76 -1.89
N ILE A 238 9.82 -3.36 -3.08
CA ILE A 238 8.68 -2.45 -3.23
C ILE A 238 7.41 -3.08 -2.66
N SER A 239 7.16 -4.37 -2.93
CA SER A 239 6.02 -5.10 -2.37
C SER A 239 6.07 -5.18 -0.85
N ALA A 240 7.22 -5.46 -0.25
CA ALA A 240 7.38 -5.43 1.21
C ALA A 240 7.10 -4.04 1.80
N MET A 241 7.60 -2.99 1.16
CA MET A 241 7.34 -1.60 1.57
C MET A 241 5.87 -1.23 1.46
N LEU A 242 5.17 -1.75 0.46
CA LEU A 242 3.77 -1.39 0.19
C LEU A 242 2.75 -2.30 0.88
N TYR A 243 3.16 -3.46 1.40
CA TYR A 243 2.28 -4.43 2.06
C TYR A 243 1.56 -3.81 3.28
N HIS A 244 0.22 -3.81 3.24
CA HIS A 244 -0.60 -3.09 4.21
C HIS A 244 -0.14 -1.64 4.39
N THR A 245 0.19 -0.94 3.29
CA THR A 245 0.27 0.54 3.27
C THR A 245 -0.72 1.22 2.32
N LEU A 246 -1.39 0.44 1.48
CA LEU A 246 -2.44 0.89 0.56
C LEU A 246 -3.81 0.39 1.02
N ASP A 247 -4.85 1.18 0.72
CA ASP A 247 -6.22 0.68 0.77
C ASP A 247 -6.59 -0.12 -0.49
N GLU A 248 -7.71 -0.83 -0.46
CA GLU A 248 -8.12 -1.71 -1.56
C GLU A 248 -8.37 -0.94 -2.87
N ASN A 249 -8.90 0.30 -2.79
CA ASN A 249 -9.24 1.10 -3.96
C ASN A 249 -7.99 1.67 -4.63
N GLU A 250 -7.07 2.24 -3.83
CA GLU A 250 -5.81 2.77 -4.35
C GLU A 250 -4.97 1.69 -5.03
N TYR A 251 -4.97 0.48 -4.47
CA TYR A 251 -4.30 -0.66 -5.06
C TYR A 251 -4.99 -1.13 -6.35
N ASN A 252 -6.32 -1.19 -6.36
CA ASN A 252 -7.10 -1.50 -7.58
C ASN A 252 -6.79 -0.50 -8.70
N ASP A 253 -6.83 0.80 -8.40
CA ASP A 253 -6.58 1.87 -9.35
C ASP A 253 -5.16 1.78 -9.92
N TRP A 254 -4.18 1.47 -9.07
CA TRP A 254 -2.80 1.28 -9.50
C TRP A 254 -2.65 0.09 -10.45
N VAL A 255 -3.18 -1.08 -10.09
CA VAL A 255 -3.10 -2.30 -10.92
C VAL A 255 -3.79 -2.09 -12.27
N ILE A 256 -4.98 -1.48 -12.28
CA ILE A 256 -5.71 -1.19 -13.52
C ILE A 256 -4.91 -0.21 -14.39
N SER A 257 -4.39 0.87 -13.81
CA SER A 257 -3.63 1.89 -14.54
C SER A 257 -2.35 1.30 -15.14
N GLU A 258 -1.61 0.50 -14.37
CA GLU A 258 -0.40 -0.18 -14.85
C GLU A 258 -0.72 -1.10 -16.03
N GLU A 259 -1.79 -1.89 -15.94
CA GLU A 259 -2.19 -2.82 -17.00
C GLU A 259 -2.66 -2.09 -18.27
N VAL A 260 -3.45 -1.03 -18.13
CA VAL A 260 -3.88 -0.19 -19.27
C VAL A 260 -2.66 0.41 -19.98
N MET A 261 -1.70 0.93 -19.22
CA MET A 261 -0.46 1.51 -19.76
C MET A 261 0.42 0.45 -20.41
N ALA A 262 0.56 -0.74 -19.81
CA ALA A 262 1.29 -1.86 -20.38
C ALA A 262 0.64 -2.38 -21.68
N ALA A 263 -0.68 -2.51 -21.71
CA ALA A 263 -1.43 -2.92 -22.89
C ALA A 263 -1.28 -1.93 -24.05
N ARG A 264 -1.26 -0.62 -23.76
CA ARG A 264 -0.93 0.41 -24.76
C ARG A 264 0.50 0.26 -25.28
N ARG A 265 1.47 0.05 -24.40
CA ARG A 265 2.88 -0.17 -24.77
C ARG A 265 3.07 -1.44 -25.63
N GLN A 266 2.26 -2.49 -25.42
CA GLN A 266 2.40 -3.79 -26.10
C GLN A 266 1.48 -4.02 -27.30
N GLY A 267 0.39 -3.25 -27.45
CA GLY A 267 -0.59 -3.36 -28.54
C GLY A 267 -0.43 -2.32 -29.64
N ILE A 268 -0.78 -2.70 -30.88
CA ILE A 268 -0.94 -1.78 -32.01
C ILE A 268 -2.30 -1.10 -31.85
N THR A 269 -2.33 0.23 -31.74
CA THR A 269 -3.57 1.00 -31.69
C THR A 269 -4.29 0.97 -33.03
N ASN A 270 -5.59 1.29 -33.09
CA ASN A 270 -6.31 1.35 -34.36
C ASN A 270 -5.70 2.39 -35.33
N GLN A 271 -5.13 3.48 -34.80
CA GLN A 271 -4.42 4.49 -35.59
C GLN A 271 -3.11 3.94 -36.17
N GLU A 272 -2.36 3.19 -35.35
CA GLU A 272 -1.12 2.53 -35.80
C GLU A 272 -1.40 1.41 -36.80
N ARG A 273 -2.47 0.64 -36.60
CA ARG A 273 -2.91 -0.39 -37.55
C ARG A 273 -3.29 0.24 -38.88
N ALA A 274 -3.86 1.43 -38.88
CA ALA A 274 -4.15 2.15 -40.11
C ALA A 274 -2.86 2.61 -40.83
N LEU A 275 -1.81 2.97 -40.11
CA LEU A 275 -0.55 3.50 -40.65
C LEU A 275 0.44 2.39 -41.08
N TRP A 276 0.51 1.29 -40.33
CA TRP A 276 1.52 0.23 -40.47
C TRP A 276 0.93 -1.19 -40.51
N GLY A 277 -0.40 -1.34 -40.48
CA GLY A 277 -1.04 -2.65 -40.45
C GLY A 277 -0.75 -3.40 -39.15
N ASP A 278 -0.67 -4.72 -39.23
CA ASP A 278 -0.31 -5.56 -38.09
C ASP A 278 1.21 -5.72 -37.91
N ASP A 279 2.03 -4.88 -38.57
CA ASP A 279 3.49 -4.88 -38.43
C ASP A 279 3.92 -4.27 -37.09
N LYS A 280 3.94 -5.13 -36.07
CA LYS A 280 4.32 -4.77 -34.70
C LYS A 280 5.77 -4.30 -34.61
N GLN A 281 6.68 -4.80 -35.44
CA GLN A 281 8.07 -4.38 -35.40
C GLN A 281 8.20 -2.93 -35.86
N GLN A 282 7.56 -2.58 -36.98
CA GLN A 282 7.58 -1.22 -37.51
C GLN A 282 6.93 -0.21 -36.56
N VAL A 283 5.81 -0.57 -35.91
CA VAL A 283 5.16 0.29 -34.90
C VAL A 283 6.09 0.57 -33.73
N MET A 284 6.78 -0.45 -33.21
CA MET A 284 7.70 -0.28 -32.09
C MET A 284 8.94 0.54 -32.47
N LEU A 285 9.47 0.37 -33.69
CA LEU A 285 10.56 1.20 -34.22
C LEU A 285 10.15 2.67 -34.23
N CYS A 286 8.96 2.97 -34.76
CA CYS A 286 8.45 4.34 -34.87
C CYS A 286 8.19 4.97 -33.50
N ARG A 287 7.54 4.25 -32.57
CA ARG A 287 7.30 4.73 -31.19
C ARG A 287 8.62 5.09 -30.49
N THR A 288 9.62 4.21 -30.60
CA THR A 288 10.94 4.42 -30.01
C THR A 288 11.62 5.65 -30.62
N ALA A 289 11.58 5.76 -31.95
CA ALA A 289 12.15 6.90 -32.64
C ALA A 289 11.53 8.24 -32.23
N TYR A 290 10.21 8.30 -32.13
CA TYR A 290 9.51 9.54 -31.79
C TYR A 290 9.74 9.95 -30.33
N SER A 291 9.81 9.00 -29.40
CA SER A 291 10.02 9.29 -27.97
C SER A 291 11.42 9.87 -27.67
N HIS A 292 12.40 9.62 -28.54
CA HIS A 292 13.80 10.01 -28.34
C HIS A 292 14.29 11.03 -29.37
N LEU A 293 13.37 11.63 -30.13
CA LEU A 293 13.70 12.51 -31.25
C LEU A 293 14.51 13.75 -30.82
N ASP A 294 14.29 14.22 -29.59
CA ASP A 294 14.96 15.40 -29.02
C ASP A 294 16.47 15.23 -28.88
N GLU A 295 16.95 13.98 -28.74
CA GLU A 295 18.38 13.68 -28.64
C GLU A 295 19.14 13.93 -29.95
N LEU A 296 18.43 13.98 -31.07
CA LEU A 296 19.03 14.22 -32.38
C LEU A 296 19.18 15.73 -32.69
N HIS A 297 18.68 16.60 -31.81
CA HIS A 297 18.80 18.04 -31.98
C HIS A 297 19.99 18.60 -31.17
N PRO A 298 20.99 19.21 -31.82
CA PRO A 298 22.15 19.79 -31.12
C PRO A 298 21.77 21.04 -30.30
N GLU A 299 22.46 21.23 -29.17
CA GLU A 299 22.30 22.40 -28.28
C GLU A 299 22.46 23.71 -29.07
N GLY A 300 21.38 24.50 -29.16
CA GLY A 300 21.45 25.89 -29.60
C GLY A 300 20.44 26.43 -30.62
N GLN A 301 19.41 25.72 -31.10
CA GLN A 301 18.38 26.36 -31.96
C GLN A 301 16.94 25.81 -31.90
N LYS A 302 16.01 26.79 -31.88
CA LYS A 302 14.59 26.89 -32.33
C LYS A 302 13.56 25.91 -31.78
N GLU A 303 12.43 26.47 -31.32
CA GLU A 303 11.20 25.79 -30.86
C GLU A 303 10.54 24.83 -31.88
N HIS A 304 11.08 24.69 -33.09
CA HIS A 304 10.42 23.99 -34.20
C HIS A 304 11.32 22.98 -34.93
N ILE A 305 10.78 21.77 -35.17
CA ILE A 305 11.43 20.72 -35.97
C ILE A 305 11.34 21.08 -37.46
N GLY A 306 12.46 21.05 -38.19
CA GLY A 306 12.50 21.43 -39.61
C GLY A 306 11.63 20.56 -40.53
N GLY A 307 11.01 21.17 -41.55
CA GLY A 307 10.12 20.44 -42.49
C GLY A 307 10.80 19.37 -43.32
N LYS A 308 12.09 19.56 -43.64
CA LYS A 308 12.93 18.55 -44.31
C LYS A 308 13.14 17.34 -43.40
N PHE A 309 13.40 17.57 -42.11
CA PHE A 309 13.58 16.50 -41.12
C PHE A 309 12.31 15.67 -40.96
N ILE A 310 11.15 16.31 -40.81
CA ILE A 310 9.86 15.60 -40.72
C ILE A 310 9.55 14.82 -42.03
N ALA A 311 9.92 15.36 -43.19
CA ALA A 311 9.76 14.66 -44.47
C ALA A 311 10.63 13.40 -44.56
N LEU A 312 11.89 13.48 -44.12
CA LEU A 312 12.79 12.33 -44.04
C LEU A 312 12.29 11.30 -43.02
N LEU A 313 11.79 11.75 -41.86
CA LEU A 313 11.20 10.91 -40.83
C LEU A 313 9.94 10.18 -41.34
N HIS A 314 9.07 10.87 -42.07
CA HIS A 314 7.90 10.25 -42.73
C HIS A 314 8.35 9.14 -43.68
N ASN A 315 9.37 9.41 -44.51
CA ASN A 315 9.91 8.43 -45.46
C ASN A 315 10.53 7.20 -44.74
N TRP A 316 11.32 7.43 -43.69
CA TRP A 316 11.91 6.37 -42.86
C TRP A 316 10.85 5.52 -42.15
N SER A 317 9.74 6.14 -41.73
CA SER A 317 8.68 5.46 -40.98
C SER A 317 7.85 4.47 -41.82
N LYS A 318 8.03 4.41 -43.15
CA LYS A 318 7.39 3.43 -44.05
C LYS A 318 5.87 3.32 -43.89
N VAL A 319 5.19 4.47 -43.80
CA VAL A 319 3.72 4.54 -43.72
C VAL A 319 3.09 3.87 -44.95
N MET A 320 2.01 3.12 -44.75
CA MET A 320 1.25 2.52 -45.84
C MET A 320 0.79 3.58 -46.86
N PRO A 321 0.96 3.34 -48.18
CA PRO A 321 0.59 4.31 -49.22
C PRO A 321 -0.88 4.72 -49.22
N SER A 322 -1.76 3.86 -48.67
CA SER A 322 -3.20 4.07 -48.59
C SER A 322 -3.62 5.13 -47.58
N ARG A 323 -2.74 5.53 -46.66
CA ARG A 323 -2.99 6.60 -45.69
C ARG A 323 -2.10 7.80 -45.97
N GLY A 324 -2.74 8.96 -46.14
CA GLY A 324 -2.05 10.18 -46.50
C GLY A 324 -1.20 10.76 -45.37
N LEU A 325 -0.19 11.55 -45.76
CA LEU A 325 0.72 12.33 -44.90
C LEU A 325 0.02 13.03 -43.72
N GLU A 326 -1.20 13.53 -43.94
CA GLU A 326 -1.97 14.23 -42.92
C GLU A 326 -2.33 13.35 -41.73
N TYR A 327 -2.73 12.10 -41.99
CA TYR A 327 -3.10 11.16 -40.94
C TYR A 327 -1.89 10.77 -40.10
N TRP A 328 -0.75 10.52 -40.75
CA TRP A 328 0.52 10.27 -40.07
C TRP A 328 1.00 11.48 -39.27
N LEU A 329 0.91 12.69 -39.83
CA LEU A 329 1.43 13.89 -39.18
C LEU A 329 0.67 14.21 -37.89
N THR A 330 -0.65 13.98 -37.87
CA THR A 330 -1.46 14.07 -36.65
C THR A 330 -0.99 13.05 -35.62
N TYR A 331 -0.91 11.77 -35.99
CA TYR A 331 -0.44 10.72 -35.08
C TYR A 331 0.96 11.02 -34.52
N PHE A 332 1.91 11.41 -35.38
CA PHE A 332 3.26 11.76 -34.98
C PHE A 332 3.26 12.91 -33.98
N THR A 333 2.54 14.00 -34.27
CA THR A 333 2.50 15.20 -33.42
C THR A 333 1.92 14.87 -32.05
N ASP A 334 0.82 14.13 -32.00
CA ASP A 334 0.16 13.75 -30.75
C ASP A 334 1.04 12.80 -29.94
N PHE A 335 1.59 11.76 -30.57
CA PHE A 335 2.45 10.78 -29.91
C PHE A 335 3.73 11.42 -29.37
N TYR A 336 4.38 12.27 -30.16
CA TYR A 336 5.63 12.94 -29.78
C TYR A 336 5.42 13.88 -28.59
N LYS A 337 4.36 14.68 -28.57
CA LYS A 337 4.02 15.53 -27.41
C LYS A 337 3.70 14.70 -26.17
N ASN A 338 2.90 13.64 -26.30
CA ASN A 338 2.55 12.77 -25.19
C ASN A 338 3.76 11.99 -24.63
N SER A 339 4.83 11.85 -25.42
CA SER A 339 6.08 11.21 -25.01
C SER A 339 7.06 12.20 -24.35
N GLY A 340 6.64 13.45 -24.10
CA GLY A 340 7.47 14.48 -23.46
C GLY A 340 8.30 15.32 -24.44
N GLY A 341 8.01 15.25 -25.74
CA GLY A 341 8.71 16.02 -26.77
C GLY A 341 8.59 17.53 -26.56
N VAL A 342 9.72 18.23 -26.53
CA VAL A 342 9.76 19.67 -26.22
C VAL A 342 9.63 20.59 -27.43
N LEU A 343 9.78 20.05 -28.65
CA LEU A 343 9.74 20.84 -29.88
C LEU A 343 8.33 20.86 -30.49
N THR A 344 8.06 21.84 -31.34
CA THR A 344 6.80 21.93 -32.08
C THR A 344 6.99 21.52 -33.54
N PRO A 345 6.34 20.44 -34.02
CA PRO A 345 6.39 20.05 -35.42
C PRO A 345 5.92 21.16 -36.37
N VAL A 346 6.59 21.34 -37.53
CA VAL A 346 6.20 22.36 -38.51
C VAL A 346 4.93 22.02 -39.31
N LYS A 347 4.31 23.07 -39.87
CA LYS A 347 3.09 22.96 -40.67
C LYS A 347 3.25 22.04 -41.90
N LYS A 348 2.17 21.30 -42.21
CA LYS A 348 1.99 20.37 -43.36
C LYS A 348 2.61 20.83 -44.68
N GLY A 349 2.51 22.12 -45.02
CA GLY A 349 3.04 22.67 -46.27
C GLY A 349 4.56 22.54 -46.41
N ALA A 350 5.30 22.66 -45.30
CA ALA A 350 6.75 22.48 -45.29
C ALA A 350 7.14 21.00 -45.49
N VAL A 351 6.40 20.10 -44.85
CA VAL A 351 6.62 18.64 -44.96
C VAL A 351 6.32 18.14 -46.37
N LYS A 352 5.23 18.60 -47.01
CA LYS A 352 4.90 18.27 -48.40
C LYS A 352 5.99 18.69 -49.38
N ARG A 353 6.56 19.89 -49.20
CA ARG A 353 7.68 20.35 -50.04
C ARG A 353 8.90 19.46 -49.87
N GLY A 354 9.27 19.11 -48.64
CA GLY A 354 10.37 18.19 -48.37
C GLY A 354 10.15 16.81 -49.01
N LEU A 355 8.95 16.24 -48.90
CA LEU A 355 8.63 14.95 -49.53
C LEU A 355 8.70 15.00 -51.06
N ALA A 356 8.22 16.10 -51.66
CA ALA A 356 8.33 16.30 -53.11
C ALA A 356 9.80 16.36 -53.56
N GLN A 357 10.68 16.98 -52.76
CA GLN A 357 12.12 17.01 -53.03
C GLN A 357 12.76 15.61 -52.95
N ILE A 358 12.36 14.79 -51.96
CA ILE A 358 12.82 13.40 -51.86
C ILE A 358 12.38 12.60 -53.09
N LEU A 359 11.10 12.68 -53.47
CA LEU A 359 10.54 11.89 -54.58
C LEU A 359 11.10 12.31 -55.95
N LYS A 360 11.45 13.58 -56.12
CA LYS A 360 12.09 14.09 -57.35
C LYS A 360 13.60 13.84 -57.40
N GLY A 361 14.19 13.28 -56.35
CA GLY A 361 15.64 13.09 -56.24
C GLY A 361 16.43 14.40 -56.07
N GLU A 362 15.76 15.47 -55.64
CA GLU A 362 16.38 16.78 -55.35
C GLU A 362 17.13 16.77 -54.00
N ILE A 363 16.85 15.77 -53.15
CA ILE A 363 17.67 15.45 -51.98
C ILE A 363 18.58 14.29 -52.37
N GLU A 364 19.89 14.48 -52.18
CA GLU A 364 20.88 13.46 -52.54
C GLU A 364 20.58 12.15 -51.81
N LYS A 365 20.65 11.03 -52.54
CA LYS A 365 20.43 9.69 -51.98
C LYS A 365 21.32 9.44 -50.76
N LYS A 366 22.55 9.97 -50.79
CA LYS A 366 23.51 9.91 -49.68
C LYS A 366 22.94 10.55 -48.41
N GLU A 367 22.27 11.69 -48.51
CA GLU A 367 21.68 12.38 -47.35
C GLU A 367 20.50 11.60 -46.77
N VAL A 368 19.69 10.94 -47.62
CA VAL A 368 18.61 10.05 -47.18
C VAL A 368 19.18 8.82 -46.46
N ASP A 369 20.25 8.23 -47.00
CA ASP A 369 20.90 7.06 -46.42
C ASP A 369 21.58 7.40 -45.08
N GLU A 370 22.25 8.55 -44.98
CA GLU A 370 22.83 9.08 -43.73
C GLU A 370 21.75 9.31 -42.66
N PHE A 371 20.60 9.89 -43.04
CA PHE A 371 19.48 10.08 -42.12
C PHE A 371 18.91 8.74 -41.63
N ASN A 372 18.68 7.79 -42.55
CA ASN A 372 18.17 6.47 -42.20
C ASN A 372 19.14 5.76 -41.24
N GLN A 373 20.45 5.84 -41.51
CA GLN A 373 21.46 5.24 -40.65
C GLN A 373 21.51 5.90 -39.26
N MET A 374 21.35 7.22 -39.18
CA MET A 374 21.24 7.95 -37.92
C MET A 374 20.02 7.48 -37.11
N MET A 375 18.84 7.40 -37.73
CA MET A 375 17.61 6.91 -37.09
C MET A 375 17.74 5.46 -36.62
N ASP A 376 18.28 4.59 -37.48
CA ASP A 376 18.48 3.18 -37.16
C ASP A 376 19.46 3.00 -35.99
N ASN A 377 20.54 3.78 -35.95
CA ASN A 377 21.51 3.75 -34.85
C ASN A 377 20.88 4.24 -33.53
N MET A 378 20.08 5.29 -33.56
CA MET A 378 19.33 5.77 -32.40
C MET A 378 18.36 4.70 -31.89
N VAL A 379 17.55 4.11 -32.77
CA VAL A 379 16.58 3.09 -32.37
C VAL A 379 17.28 1.83 -31.89
N LYS A 380 18.38 1.41 -32.52
CA LYS A 380 19.22 0.29 -32.03
C LYS A 380 19.75 0.56 -30.63
N LYS A 381 20.28 1.76 -30.34
CA LYS A 381 20.76 2.15 -29.00
C LYS A 381 19.68 1.94 -27.93
N TYR A 382 18.42 2.24 -28.24
CA TYR A 382 17.31 2.14 -27.27
C TYR A 382 16.63 0.77 -27.23
N MET A 383 16.54 0.08 -28.36
CA MET A 383 16.01 -1.28 -28.41
C MET A 383 16.97 -2.30 -27.80
N ILE A 384 18.29 -2.14 -27.97
CA ILE A 384 19.30 -3.01 -27.35
C ILE A 384 19.28 -2.85 -25.82
N LYS A 385 19.20 -1.61 -25.30
CA LYS A 385 19.01 -1.38 -23.86
C LYS A 385 17.75 -2.06 -23.30
N SER A 386 16.67 -2.11 -24.09
CA SER A 386 15.41 -2.79 -23.72
C SER A 386 15.52 -4.32 -23.75
N SER A 387 16.28 -4.90 -24.71
CA SER A 387 16.55 -6.33 -24.78
C SER A 387 17.59 -6.81 -23.76
N ASP A 388 18.59 -5.99 -23.42
CA ASP A 388 19.56 -6.29 -22.36
C ASP A 388 18.90 -6.22 -20.98
N HIS A 389 17.89 -5.36 -20.80
CA HIS A 389 17.01 -5.41 -19.63
C HIS A 389 16.15 -6.68 -19.58
N LYS A 390 15.64 -7.16 -20.72
CA LYS A 390 14.88 -8.43 -20.77
C LYS A 390 15.75 -9.67 -20.60
N ASN A 391 16.95 -9.70 -21.18
CA ASN A 391 17.89 -10.82 -21.08
C ASN A 391 18.60 -10.87 -19.72
N SER A 392 18.88 -9.73 -19.09
CA SER A 392 19.35 -9.71 -17.69
C SER A 392 18.25 -10.17 -16.72
N MET A 393 16.98 -9.88 -16.99
CA MET A 393 15.85 -10.43 -16.22
C MET A 393 15.58 -11.92 -16.50
N GLN A 394 15.86 -12.44 -17.70
CA GLN A 394 15.71 -13.88 -17.98
C GLN A 394 16.92 -14.71 -17.51
N ASN A 395 18.12 -14.15 -17.54
CA ASN A 395 19.32 -14.82 -17.02
C ASN A 395 19.44 -14.74 -15.49
N ALA A 396 18.77 -13.79 -14.84
CA ALA A 396 18.63 -13.75 -13.37
C ALA A 396 17.55 -14.71 -12.83
N VAL A 397 16.81 -15.41 -13.70
CA VAL A 397 15.81 -16.43 -13.33
C VAL A 397 16.35 -17.86 -13.52
N ASN A 398 17.55 -18.01 -14.08
CA ASN A 398 18.23 -19.31 -14.26
C ASN A 398 19.55 -19.43 -13.49
N PHE A 399 19.69 -18.72 -12.36
CA PHE A 399 20.72 -18.98 -11.35
C PHE A 399 20.12 -19.01 -9.95
#